data_AF-A0A1F3Y5S7-F1
#
_entry.id   AF-A0A1F3Y5S7-F1
#
_cell.length_a   1.000
_cell.length_b   1.000
_cell.length_c   1.000
_cell.angle_alpha   90.00
_cell.angle_beta   90.00
_cell.angle_gamma   90.00
#
_symmetry.space_group_name_H-M   'P 1'
#
loop_
_entity.id
_entity.type
_entity.pdbx_description
1 polymer ?
#
loop_
_entity_poly.entity_id
_entity_poly.type
_entity_poly.pdbx_seq_one_letter_code
_entity_poly.pdbx_strand_id
1 'polypeptide(L)'
;MTRALLLFCILSWLPGCSIDRQYERYPNLTKLEDITLTEDNHPHGYGRSDCFSCHVSVNIHRVDYVQSGLLNTAQRLTETYGIDSCRGCHQSNGVAP
;
A
#
# COMPACT_ATOMS: atom_id res chain seq x y z
N MET A 1 -11.01 -28.46 30.09
CA MET A 1 -10.37 -28.14 28.79
C MET A 1 -11.38 -27.37 27.94
N THR A 2 -11.57 -26.07 28.14
CA THR A 2 -12.66 -25.36 27.41
C THR A 2 -12.34 -23.92 27.06
N ARG A 3 -11.69 -23.14 27.94
CA ARG A 3 -11.41 -21.72 27.66
C ARG A 3 -10.08 -21.46 26.95
N ALA A 4 -9.03 -22.21 27.30
CA ALA A 4 -7.71 -22.05 26.69
C ALA A 4 -7.66 -22.49 25.21
N LEU A 5 -8.46 -23.50 24.84
CA LEU A 5 -8.53 -23.99 23.45
C LEU A 5 -9.21 -22.96 22.53
N LEU A 6 -10.26 -22.30 23.03
CA LEU A 6 -10.98 -21.26 22.27
C LEU A 6 -10.10 -20.03 21.98
N LEU A 7 -9.27 -19.61 22.93
CA LEU A 7 -8.31 -18.52 22.69
C LEU A 7 -7.29 -18.91 21.61
N PHE A 8 -6.82 -20.15 21.59
CA PHE A 8 -5.85 -20.62 20.59
C PHE A 8 -6.43 -20.65 19.16
N CYS A 9 -7.73 -20.96 19.00
CA CYS A 9 -8.42 -20.91 17.71
C CYS A 9 -8.66 -19.48 17.21
N ILE A 10 -8.87 -18.50 18.10
CA ILE A 10 -9.08 -17.10 17.71
C ILE A 10 -7.76 -16.42 17.29
N LEU A 11 -6.66 -16.76 17.96
CA LEU A 11 -5.33 -16.20 17.67
C LEU A 11 -4.68 -16.76 16.39
N SER A 12 -5.11 -17.94 15.92
CA SER A 12 -4.61 -18.56 14.68
C SER A 12 -5.28 -18.02 13.41
N TRP A 13 -6.29 -17.15 13.54
CA TRP A 13 -6.97 -16.47 12.44
C TRP A 13 -6.57 -15.01 12.28
N LEU A 14 -5.58 -14.53 13.03
CA LEU A 14 -4.91 -13.30 12.64
C LEU A 14 -4.13 -13.64 11.38
N PRO A 15 -4.49 -13.13 10.18
CA PRO A 15 -3.55 -13.18 9.07
C PRO A 15 -2.30 -12.49 9.60
N GLY A 16 -1.25 -13.26 9.84
CA GLY A 16 0.05 -12.71 10.14
C GLY A 16 0.37 -11.83 8.95
N CYS A 17 0.28 -10.51 9.12
CA CYS A 17 0.83 -9.58 8.15
C CYS A 17 2.32 -9.90 8.09
N SER A 18 2.66 -10.75 7.14
CA SER A 18 4.02 -11.01 6.74
C SER A 18 4.66 -9.65 6.51
N ILE A 19 5.66 -9.29 7.32
CA ILE A 19 6.51 -8.10 7.12
C ILE A 19 7.49 -8.38 5.96
N ASP A 20 7.13 -9.29 5.04
CA ASP A 20 7.88 -9.50 3.84
C ASP A 20 7.49 -8.45 2.81
N ARG A 21 8.18 -7.30 2.88
CA ARG A 21 7.90 -6.09 2.10
C ARG A 21 8.53 -6.11 0.72
N GLN A 22 8.82 -7.30 0.18
CA GLN A 22 9.30 -7.47 -1.19
C GLN A 22 8.31 -6.94 -2.25
N TYR A 23 7.04 -6.72 -1.86
CA TYR A 23 5.97 -6.18 -2.72
C TYR A 23 5.93 -4.65 -2.84
N GLU A 24 6.75 -3.90 -2.10
CA GLU A 24 6.83 -2.42 -2.23
C GLU A 24 7.82 -1.98 -3.33
N ARG A 25 8.20 -2.91 -4.22
CA ARG A 25 9.00 -2.64 -5.42
C ARG A 25 8.16 -2.84 -6.67
N TYR A 26 8.15 -1.82 -7.52
CA TYR A 26 7.40 -1.82 -8.78
C TYR A 26 8.36 -1.64 -9.96
N PRO A 27 9.21 -2.65 -10.27
CA PRO A 27 10.21 -2.55 -11.33
C PRO A 27 9.59 -2.34 -12.73
N ASN A 28 8.30 -2.63 -12.88
CA ASN A 28 7.56 -2.46 -14.13
C ASN A 28 7.02 -1.02 -14.31
N LEU A 29 7.23 -0.12 -13.35
CA LEU A 29 6.89 1.29 -13.49
C LEU A 29 7.94 1.97 -14.40
N THR A 30 7.66 2.06 -15.69
CA THR A 30 8.61 2.59 -16.68
C THR A 30 8.28 4.01 -17.12
N LYS A 31 7.03 4.43 -16.92
CA LYS A 31 6.54 5.76 -17.25
C LYS A 31 5.54 6.25 -16.20
N LEU A 32 5.31 7.56 -16.15
CA LEU A 32 4.35 8.15 -15.20
C LEU A 32 2.90 7.71 -15.46
N GLU A 33 2.57 7.30 -16.67
CA GLU A 33 1.27 6.70 -17.00
C GLU A 33 1.05 5.33 -16.32
N ASP A 34 2.14 4.65 -15.92
CA ASP A 34 2.10 3.34 -15.26
C ASP A 34 1.76 3.45 -13.75
N ILE A 35 1.56 4.66 -13.20
CA ILE A 35 1.24 4.85 -11.75
C ILE A 35 -0.12 4.31 -11.33
N THR A 36 -0.90 3.82 -12.30
CA THR A 36 -2.18 3.18 -12.07
C THR A 36 -1.95 1.83 -11.39
N LEU A 37 -2.59 1.63 -10.24
CA LEU A 37 -2.57 0.34 -9.54
C LEU A 37 -3.36 -0.70 -10.36
N THR A 38 -2.89 -1.93 -10.45
CA THR A 38 -3.56 -3.02 -11.17
C THR A 38 -3.77 -4.21 -10.25
N GLU A 39 -4.68 -5.12 -10.60
CA GLU A 39 -4.83 -6.38 -9.87
C GLU A 39 -3.51 -7.15 -9.82
N ASP A 40 -2.76 -7.16 -10.91
CA ASP A 40 -1.47 -7.86 -11.00
C ASP A 40 -0.42 -7.30 -10.02
N ASN A 41 -0.38 -5.97 -9.82
CA ASN A 41 0.58 -5.34 -8.92
C ASN A 41 0.06 -5.12 -7.48
N HIS A 42 -1.25 -5.26 -7.24
CA HIS A 42 -1.88 -5.23 -5.91
C HIS A 42 -2.86 -6.41 -5.70
N PRO A 43 -2.45 -7.68 -5.85
CA PRO A 43 -3.37 -8.84 -5.89
C PRO A 43 -4.16 -9.06 -4.58
N HIS A 44 -3.69 -8.50 -3.46
CA HIS A 44 -4.33 -8.64 -2.15
C HIS A 44 -5.03 -7.37 -1.67
N GLY A 45 -4.88 -6.26 -2.39
CA GLY A 45 -5.32 -4.93 -1.95
C GLY A 45 -5.95 -4.07 -3.05
N TYR A 46 -6.07 -4.58 -4.27
CA TYR A 46 -6.66 -3.85 -5.38
C TYR A 46 -8.09 -3.42 -5.06
N GLY A 47 -8.41 -2.16 -5.40
CA GLY A 47 -9.72 -1.56 -5.16
C GLY A 47 -10.01 -1.16 -3.70
N ARG A 48 -9.09 -1.38 -2.76
CA ARG A 48 -9.26 -0.95 -1.37
C ARG A 48 -8.89 0.51 -1.18
N SER A 49 -9.64 1.21 -0.32
CA SER A 49 -9.36 2.60 0.09
C SER A 49 -8.44 2.69 1.31
N ASP A 50 -8.25 1.60 2.04
CA ASP A 50 -7.45 1.56 3.27
C ASP A 50 -6.03 1.06 2.99
N CYS A 51 -5.30 1.76 2.11
CA CYS A 51 -3.97 1.35 1.63
C CYS A 51 -2.97 1.06 2.77
N PHE A 52 -3.06 1.80 3.88
CA PHE A 52 -2.18 1.62 5.04
C PHE A 52 -2.48 0.36 5.88
N SER A 53 -3.54 -0.39 5.55
CA SER A 53 -3.74 -1.74 6.10
C SER A 53 -2.70 -2.73 5.56
N CYS A 54 -2.18 -2.49 4.35
CA CYS A 54 -1.17 -3.33 3.70
C CYS A 54 0.21 -2.64 3.64
N HIS A 55 0.24 -1.31 3.50
CA HIS A 55 1.47 -0.53 3.35
C HIS A 55 1.82 0.27 4.59
N VAL A 56 3.12 0.43 4.87
CA VAL A 56 3.56 1.46 5.82
C VAL A 56 3.87 2.72 5.05
N SER A 57 3.28 3.84 5.47
CA SER A 57 3.40 5.15 4.79
C SER A 57 4.85 5.56 4.53
N VAL A 58 5.75 5.30 5.49
CA VAL A 58 7.17 5.63 5.29
C VAL A 58 7.85 4.74 4.26
N ASN A 59 7.31 3.59 3.86
CA ASN A 59 7.98 2.71 2.90
C ASN A 59 7.49 2.86 1.45
N ILE A 60 6.38 3.57 1.23
CA ILE A 60 5.95 3.94 -0.11
C ILE A 60 6.74 5.15 -0.62
N HIS A 61 6.79 5.34 -1.94
CA HIS A 61 7.51 6.46 -2.58
C HIS A 61 9.00 6.54 -2.18
N ARG A 62 9.73 5.43 -2.21
CA ARG A 62 11.17 5.38 -1.88
C ARG A 62 12.11 5.52 -3.06
N VAL A 63 11.62 5.24 -4.27
CA VAL A 63 12.42 5.24 -5.50
C VAL A 63 11.65 5.96 -6.60
N ASP A 64 12.33 6.86 -7.31
CA ASP A 64 11.80 7.53 -8.50
C ASP A 64 12.13 6.70 -9.76
N TYR A 65 11.32 5.68 -10.02
CA TYR A 65 11.56 4.73 -11.12
C TYR A 65 11.54 5.38 -12.51
N VAL A 66 10.80 6.48 -12.66
CA VAL A 66 10.58 7.14 -13.95
C VAL A 66 11.27 8.50 -14.06
N GLN A 67 12.10 8.86 -13.07
CA GLN A 67 12.85 10.12 -12.99
C GLN A 67 11.94 11.35 -13.16
N SER A 68 10.75 11.28 -12.53
CA SER A 68 9.74 12.36 -12.58
C SER A 68 10.16 13.62 -11.81
N GLY A 69 11.08 13.50 -10.85
CA GLY A 69 11.40 14.55 -9.89
C GLY A 69 10.34 14.76 -8.81
N LEU A 70 9.28 13.94 -8.78
CA LEU A 70 8.14 14.09 -7.86
C LEU A 70 8.31 13.36 -6.53
N LEU A 71 9.39 12.59 -6.34
CA LEU A 71 9.59 11.71 -5.18
C LEU A 71 9.45 12.45 -3.84
N ASN A 72 10.15 13.58 -3.68
CA ASN A 72 10.12 14.37 -2.45
C ASN A 72 8.73 14.95 -2.18
N THR A 73 8.02 15.34 -3.24
CA THR A 73 6.64 15.82 -3.13
C THR A 73 5.71 14.70 -2.67
N ALA A 74 5.80 13.52 -3.27
CA ALA A 74 4.99 12.36 -2.90
C ALA A 74 5.23 11.95 -1.44
N GLN A 75 6.49 11.88 -1.01
CA GLN A 75 6.85 11.59 0.40
C GLN A 75 6.23 12.62 1.35
N ARG A 76 6.43 13.92 1.07
CA ARG A 76 5.90 14.99 1.92
C ARG A 76 4.36 14.98 2.01
N LEU A 77 3.68 14.73 0.90
CA LEU A 77 2.21 14.65 0.87
C LEU A 77 1.71 13.48 1.72
N THR A 78 2.30 12.29 1.55
CA THR A 78 1.96 11.10 2.35
C THR A 78 2.25 11.31 3.84
N GLU A 79 3.38 11.94 4.19
CA GLU A 79 3.72 12.23 5.59
C GLU A 79 2.78 13.25 6.23
N THR A 80 2.37 14.29 5.49
CA THR A 80 1.58 15.41 6.03
C THR A 80 0.10 15.07 6.10
N TYR A 81 -0.44 14.46 5.04
CA TYR A 81 -1.89 14.28 4.86
C TYR A 81 -2.31 12.81 4.89
N GLY A 82 -1.37 11.87 5.01
CA GLY A 82 -1.66 10.45 5.09
C GLY A 82 -2.42 9.94 3.87
N ILE A 83 -3.38 9.05 4.12
CA ILE A 83 -4.16 8.34 3.11
C ILE A 83 -4.97 9.29 2.20
N ASP A 84 -5.37 10.46 2.72
CA ASP A 84 -6.18 11.42 1.97
C ASP A 84 -5.40 12.06 0.79
N SER A 85 -4.07 12.02 0.84
CA SER A 85 -3.23 12.55 -0.25
C SER A 85 -3.21 11.67 -1.50
N CYS A 86 -3.55 10.39 -1.39
CA CYS A 86 -3.34 9.41 -2.45
C CYS A 86 -4.09 9.77 -3.75
N ARG A 87 -5.33 10.27 -3.64
CA ARG A 87 -6.14 10.67 -4.80
C ARG A 87 -5.56 11.86 -5.56
N GLY A 88 -4.71 12.67 -4.93
CA GLY A 88 -4.07 13.82 -5.57
C GLY A 88 -3.22 13.43 -6.79
N CYS A 89 -2.56 12.28 -6.74
CA CYS A 89 -1.77 11.75 -7.85
C CYS A 89 -2.41 10.52 -8.50
N HIS A 90 -3.04 9.64 -7.72
CA HIS A 90 -3.61 8.37 -8.23
C HIS A 90 -5.09 8.45 -8.61
N GLN A 91 -5.74 9.62 -8.50
CA GLN A 91 -7.13 9.83 -8.91
C GLN A 91 -8.09 8.78 -8.30
N SER A 92 -8.95 8.18 -9.13
CA SER A 92 -9.86 7.08 -8.76
C SER A 92 -9.16 5.74 -8.56
N ASN A 93 -7.83 5.69 -8.50
CA ASN A 93 -7.07 4.48 -8.14
C ASN A 93 -6.10 4.72 -6.97
N GLY A 94 -6.62 5.44 -5.97
CA GLY A 94 -6.12 5.63 -4.60
C GLY A 94 -7.28 6.06 -3.68
N VAL A 95 -8.37 5.29 -3.76
CA VAL A 95 -9.82 5.63 -3.56
C VAL A 95 -10.24 6.08 -2.15
N ALA A 96 -11.28 6.93 -1.94
CA ALA A 96 -12.65 6.89 -2.50
C ALA A 96 -13.30 8.27 -2.85
N PRO A 97 -14.41 8.35 -3.64
CA PRO A 97 -14.92 7.44 -4.68
C PRO A 97 -14.13 7.51 -6.00
#